data_AF-A0A1E5G225-F1
#
_entry.id   AF-A0A1E5G225-F1
#
_cell.length_a   1.000
_cell.length_b   1.000
_cell.length_c   1.000
_cell.angle_alpha   90.00
_cell.angle_beta   90.00
_cell.angle_gamma   90.00
#
_symmetry.space_group_name_H-M   'P 1'
#
loop_
_entity.id
_entity.type
_entity.pdbx_description
1 polymer ?
#
loop_
_entity_poly.entity_id
_entity_poly.type
_entity_poly.pdbx_seq_one_letter_code
_entity_poly.pdbx_strand_id
1 'polypeptide(L)' 'MESINNKRFDRLRKVVEKLKDRELTYELDVLNRFDILDMEGIEKLSRERQLKQELRKQLELFIAKYEHKNKSL' A
#
# COMPACT_ATOMS: atom_id res chain seq x y z
N MET A 1 -13.06 21.00 -17.52
CA MET A 1 -11.89 21.18 -16.63
C MET A 1 -11.81 19.96 -15.71
N GLU A 2 -10.88 19.04 -15.97
CA GLU A 2 -10.53 18.01 -14.97
C GLU A 2 -9.98 18.74 -13.74
N SER A 3 -10.71 18.71 -12.63
CA SER A 3 -10.31 19.43 -11.43
C SER A 3 -8.93 18.94 -10.99
N ILE A 4 -8.07 19.85 -10.55
CA ILE A 4 -6.72 19.56 -10.02
C ILE A 4 -6.76 18.43 -8.96
N ASN A 5 -7.90 18.29 -8.28
CA ASN A 5 -8.19 17.22 -7.34
C ASN A 5 -8.22 15.83 -7.99
N ASN A 6 -8.85 15.64 -9.15
CA ASN A 6 -8.86 14.34 -9.84
C ASN A 6 -7.44 13.84 -10.14
N LYS A 7 -6.57 14.72 -10.65
CA LYS A 7 -5.16 14.36 -10.94
C LYS A 7 -4.35 14.02 -9.70
N ARG A 8 -4.65 14.62 -8.54
CA ARG A 8 -4.01 14.27 -7.25
C ARG A 8 -4.47 12.91 -6.75
N PHE A 9 -5.76 12.59 -6.84
CA PHE A 9 -6.29 11.30 -6.40
C PHE A 9 -5.85 10.16 -7.32
N ASP A 10 -5.72 10.38 -8.62
CA ASP A 10 -5.15 9.38 -9.54
C ASP A 10 -3.70 9.04 -9.21
N ARG A 11 -2.90 10.04 -8.78
CA ARG A 11 -1.54 9.78 -8.29
C ARG A 11 -1.55 8.95 -7.01
N LEU A 12 -2.48 9.23 -6.08
CA LEU A 12 -2.62 8.46 -4.86
C LEU A 12 -3.06 7.01 -5.13
N ARG A 13 -3.98 6.77 -6.07
CA ARG A 13 -4.36 5.41 -6.50
C ARG A 13 -3.17 4.65 -7.08
N LYS A 14 -2.36 5.29 -7.93
CA LYS A 14 -1.11 4.69 -8.45
C LYS A 14 -0.12 4.36 -7.33
N VAL A 15 -0.08 5.15 -6.26
CA VAL A 15 0.75 4.84 -5.08
C VAL A 15 0.20 3.61 -4.35
N VAL A 16 -1.12 3.51 -4.18
CA VAL A 16 -1.79 2.34 -3.58
C VAL A 16 -1.53 1.06 -4.39
N GLU A 17 -1.62 1.12 -5.73
CA GLU A 17 -1.29 -0.02 -6.60
C GLU A 17 0.17 -0.46 -6.42
N LYS A 18 1.12 0.47 -6.45
CA LYS A 18 2.55 0.14 -6.21
C LYS A 18 2.81 -0.47 -4.83
N LEU A 19 2.04 -0.09 -3.81
CA LEU A 19 2.14 -0.70 -2.49
C LEU A 19 1.67 -2.16 -2.52
N LYS A 20 0.61 -2.47 -3.27
CA LYS A 20 0.11 -3.84 -3.46
C LYS A 20 1.12 -4.74 -4.20
N ASP A 21 1.77 -4.23 -5.25
CA ASP A 21 2.81 -4.98 -5.97
C ASP A 21 4.00 -5.31 -5.07
N ARG A 22 4.37 -4.37 -4.18
CA ARG A 22 5.45 -4.59 -3.19
C ARG A 22 5.06 -5.62 -2.13
N GLU A 23 3.80 -5.65 -1.70
CA GLU A 23 3.29 -6.70 -0.79
C GLU A 23 3.46 -8.11 -1.35
N LEU A 24 3.25 -8.30 -2.66
CA LEU A 24 3.51 -9.56 -3.35
C LEU A 24 5.01 -9.90 -3.38
N THR A 25 5.87 -8.91 -3.52
CA THR A 25 7.34 -9.11 -3.52
C THR A 25 7.82 -9.61 -2.16
N TYR A 26 7.23 -9.13 -1.05
CA TYR A 26 7.56 -9.60 0.29
C TYR A 26 7.28 -11.09 0.49
N GLU A 27 6.28 -11.67 -0.16
CA GLU A 27 6.00 -13.11 -0.06
C GLU A 27 7.11 -13.94 -0.69
N LEU A 28 7.63 -13.51 -1.85
CA LEU A 28 8.77 -14.15 -2.50
C LEU A 28 10.05 -14.00 -1.67
N ASP A 29 10.31 -12.82 -1.11
CA ASP A 29 11.49 -12.57 -0.28
C ASP A 29 11.46 -13.39 1.03
N VAL A 30 10.28 -13.62 1.61
CA VAL A 30 10.12 -14.50 2.78
C VAL A 30 10.46 -15.94 2.43
N LEU A 31 10.00 -16.46 1.28
CA LEU A 31 10.35 -17.81 0.82
C LEU A 31 11.87 -17.96 0.63
N ASN A 32 12.50 -16.98 -0.04
CA ASN A 32 13.95 -16.98 -0.24
C ASN A 32 14.73 -16.97 1.10
N ARG A 33 14.25 -16.23 2.11
CA ARG A 33 14.88 -16.19 3.43
C ARG A 33 14.64 -17.46 4.24
N PHE A 34 13.49 -18.08 4.05
CA PHE A 34 13.16 -19.37 4.66
C PHE A 34 14.12 -20.46 4.17
N ASP A 35 14.46 -20.47 2.88
CA ASP A 35 15.41 -21.43 2.28
C ASP A 35 16.82 -21.34 2.88
N ILE A 36 17.23 -20.16 3.37
CA ILE A 36 18.52 -19.94 4.04
C ILE A 36 18.42 -19.91 5.57
N LEU A 37 17.26 -20.26 6.14
CA LEU A 37 16.98 -20.29 7.58
C LEU A 37 17.19 -18.95 8.32
N ASP A 38 17.01 -17.82 7.63
CA ASP A 38 17.16 -16.47 8.19
C ASP A 38 15.86 -15.98 8.86
N MET A 39 15.65 -16.41 10.11
CA MET A 39 14.46 -16.08 10.89
C MET A 39 14.34 -14.58 11.22
N GLU A 40 15.46 -13.90 11.52
CA GLU A 40 15.47 -12.46 11.80
C GLU A 40 15.04 -11.66 10.57
N GLY A 41 15.55 -12.04 9.40
CA GLY A 41 15.15 -11.46 8.13
C GLY A 41 13.67 -11.67 7.81
N ILE A 42 13.12 -12.87 8.07
CA ILE A 42 11.68 -13.15 7.90
C ILE A 42 10.83 -12.26 8.81
N GLU A 43 11.19 -12.12 10.09
CA GLU A 43 10.48 -11.25 11.02
C GLU A 43 10.52 -9.78 10.57
N LYS A 44 11.67 -9.32 10.08
CA LYS A 44 11.81 -7.96 9.56
C LYS A 44 10.92 -7.73 8.34
N LEU A 45 10.92 -8.64 7.37
CA LEU A 45 10.04 -8.57 6.19
C LEU A 45 8.56 -8.60 6.59
N SER A 46 8.19 -9.43 7.57
CA SER A 46 6.83 -9.50 8.10
C SER A 46 6.37 -8.17 8.71
N ARG A 47 7.22 -7.55 9.56
CA ARG A 47 6.95 -6.22 10.15
C ARG A 47 6.82 -5.14 9.08
N GLU A 48 7.71 -5.13 8.08
CA GLU A 48 7.63 -4.18 6.96
C GLU A 48 6.34 -4.36 6.15
N ARG A 49 5.95 -5.60 5.83
CA ARG A 49 4.70 -5.92 5.13
C ARG A 49 3.49 -5.40 5.91
N GLN A 50 3.42 -5.64 7.22
CA GLN A 50 2.33 -5.13 8.07
C GLN A 50 2.25 -3.60 8.04
N LEU A 51 3.38 -2.90 8.14
CA LEU A 51 3.42 -1.45 8.09
C LEU A 51 2.95 -0.89 6.74
N LYS A 52 3.30 -1.56 5.63
CA LYS A 52 2.81 -1.19 4.29
C LYS A 52 1.31 -1.42 4.12
N GLN A 53 0.78 -2.53 4.63
CA GLN A 53 -0.65 -2.84 4.61
C GLN A 53 -1.46 -1.80 5.38
N GLU A 54 -1.00 -1.41 6.57
CA GLU A 54 -1.69 -0.39 7.37
C GLU A 54 -1.67 0.97 6.66
N LEU A 55 -0.53 1.39 6.11
CA LEU A 55 -0.45 2.63 5.33
C LEU A 55 -1.38 2.60 4.11
N ARG A 56 -1.47 1.47 3.40
CA ARG A 56 -2.39 1.31 2.27
C ARG A 56 -3.83 1.51 2.71
N LYS A 57 -4.25 0.84 3.78
CA LYS A 57 -5.61 0.95 4.35
C LYS A 57 -5.94 2.39 4.74
N GLN A 58 -5.01 3.10 5.37
CA GLN A 58 -5.19 4.51 5.73
C GLN A 58 -5.37 5.41 4.51
N LEU A 59 -4.60 5.18 3.44
CA LEU A 59 -4.73 5.92 2.18
C LEU A 59 -6.06 5.63 1.47
N GLU A 60 -6.51 4.38 1.44
CA GLU A 60 -7.80 3.99 0.89
C GLU A 60 -8.96 4.67 1.64
N LEU A 61 -8.94 4.64 2.97
CA LEU A 61 -9.92 5.33 3.81
C LEU A 61 -9.92 6.84 3.59
N PHE A 62 -8.74 7.44 3.43
CA PHE A 62 -8.61 8.85 3.10
C PHE A 62 -9.26 9.18 1.75
N ILE A 63 -8.94 8.43 0.70
CA ILE A 63 -9.52 8.63 -0.64
C ILE A 63 -11.04 8.50 -0.57
N ALA A 64 -11.57 7.43 0.04
CA ALA A 64 -13.00 7.19 0.17
C ALA A 64 -13.70 8.35 0.89
N LYS A 65 -13.18 8.79 2.05
CA LYS A 65 -13.76 9.88 2.84
C LYS A 65 -13.83 11.19 2.06
N TYR A 66 -12.80 11.51 1.26
CA TYR A 66 -12.75 12.75 0.50
C TYR A 66 -13.59 12.70 -0.78
N GLU A 67 -13.69 11.55 -1.45
CA GLU A 67 -14.61 11.38 -2.59
C GLU A 67 -16.07 11.52 -2.17
N HIS A 68 -16.46 10.96 -1.02
CA HIS A 68 -17.80 11.14 -0.46
C HIS A 68 -18.09 12.61 -0.14
N LYS A 69 -17.11 13.33 0.43
CA LYS A 69 -17.26 14.75 0.78
C LYS A 69 -17.39 15.66 -0.45
N ASN A 70 -16.72 15.31 -1.56
CA ASN A 70 -16.82 16.05 -2.83
C ASN A 70 -18.08 15.73 -3.65
N LYS A 71 -18.77 14.60 -3.39
CA LYS A 71 -20.05 14.26 -4.05
C LYS A 71 -21.27 14.84 -3.33
N SER A 72 -21.12 15.30 -2.10
CA SER A 72 -22.19 15.93 -1.29
C SER A 72 -22.19 17.46 -1.34
N LEU A 73 -21.43 18.06 -2.26
CA LEU A 73 -21.41 19.49 -2.61
C LEU A 73 -21.84 19.65 -4.06
#